data_AF-A0A0L8HIA8-F1
#
_entry.id   AF-A0A0L8HIA8-F1
#
_cell.length_a   1.000
_cell.length_b   1.000
_cell.length_c   1.000
_cell.angle_alpha   90.00
_cell.angle_beta   90.00
_cell.angle_gamma   90.00
#
_symmetry.space_group_name_H-M   'P 1'
#
loop_
_entity.id
_entity.type
_entity.pdbx_description
1 polymer ?
#
loop_
_entity_poly.entity_id
_entity_poly.type
_entity_poly.pdbx_seq_one_letter_code
_entity_poly.pdbx_strand_id
1 'polypeptide(L)'
;ESAQWPVSTAALNANCSPRVIDLAVSKKPHPQFLEPKPVQTEVPISARNAIPSHRIRVLAAPVPRKVTAKLEEFQKRKLYEIRQASISSSTTSARLEKLGISKLLLPTRTSQLIYPLPLKTASSRVGELSAPPSRRFVKETHNPFKVSPTTQHVVASERLRELAKPKSHHL
;
A
#
# COMPACT_ATOMS: atom_id res chain seq x y z
N GLU A 1 -37.52 -10.89 -14.58
CA GLU A 1 -38.41 -9.75 -14.89
C GLU A 1 -38.16 -8.65 -13.87
N SER A 2 -38.05 -7.40 -14.33
CA SER A 2 -37.77 -6.25 -13.47
C SER A 2 -39.08 -5.61 -13.02
N ALA A 3 -39.20 -5.24 -11.74
CA ALA A 3 -40.36 -4.48 -11.27
C ALA A 3 -40.43 -3.12 -11.98
N GLN A 4 -41.52 -2.86 -12.70
CA GLN A 4 -41.79 -1.58 -13.33
C GLN A 4 -42.74 -0.78 -12.44
N TRP A 5 -42.26 0.36 -11.95
CA TRP A 5 -43.07 1.29 -11.17
C TRP A 5 -43.72 2.31 -12.11
N PRO A 6 -45.04 2.56 -12.00
CA PRO A 6 -45.72 3.51 -12.87
C PRO A 6 -45.24 4.93 -12.58
N VAL A 7 -44.83 5.65 -13.63
CA VAL A 7 -44.42 7.06 -13.56
C VAL A 7 -45.62 7.94 -13.91
N SER A 8 -45.85 9.01 -13.15
CA SER A 8 -46.95 9.94 -13.42
C SER A 8 -46.72 10.73 -14.73
N THR A 9 -47.81 11.10 -15.40
CA THR A 9 -47.76 11.91 -16.63
C THR A 9 -47.12 13.29 -16.38
N ALA A 10 -47.30 13.86 -15.20
CA ALA A 10 -46.67 15.11 -14.79
C ALA A 10 -45.14 15.00 -14.71
N ALA A 11 -44.61 13.87 -14.20
CA ALA A 11 -43.18 13.63 -14.15
C ALA A 11 -42.57 13.40 -15.55
N LEU A 12 -43.31 12.75 -16.46
CA LEU A 12 -42.88 12.58 -17.86
C LEU A 12 -42.81 13.91 -18.63
N ASN A 13 -43.71 14.83 -18.30
CA ASN A 13 -43.82 16.14 -18.97
C ASN A 13 -43.08 17.27 -18.22
N ALA A 14 -42.33 16.94 -17.16
CA ALA A 14 -41.64 17.94 -16.36
C ALA A 14 -40.44 18.52 -17.12
N ASN A 15 -40.48 19.83 -17.39
CA ASN A 15 -39.35 20.55 -17.97
C ASN A 15 -38.34 20.94 -16.89
N CYS A 16 -37.06 20.73 -17.18
CA CYS A 16 -35.98 21.17 -16.29
C CYS A 16 -35.85 22.70 -16.31
N SER A 17 -35.55 23.29 -15.16
CA SER A 17 -35.21 24.72 -15.08
C SER A 17 -33.90 25.02 -15.84
N PRO A 18 -33.69 26.25 -16.32
CA PRO A 18 -32.45 26.64 -16.99
C PRO A 18 -31.18 26.30 -16.19
N ARG A 19 -31.22 26.52 -14.87
CA ARG A 19 -30.12 26.16 -13.97
C ARG A 19 -29.83 24.66 -13.93
N VAL A 20 -30.86 23.82 -13.97
CA VAL A 20 -30.69 22.35 -13.98
C VAL A 20 -30.08 21.91 -15.29
N ILE A 21 -30.45 22.54 -16.41
CA ILE A 21 -29.82 22.31 -17.72
C ILE A 21 -28.34 22.68 -17.66
N ASP A 22 -27.99 23.85 -17.12
CA ASP A 22 -26.60 24.30 -16.98
C ASP A 22 -25.77 23.35 -16.09
N LEU A 23 -26.35 22.84 -15.01
CA LEU A 23 -25.68 21.90 -14.10
C LEU A 23 -25.57 20.48 -14.67
N ALA A 24 -26.46 20.10 -15.59
CA ALA A 24 -26.39 18.82 -16.29
C ALA A 24 -25.22 18.79 -17.28
N VAL A 25 -24.75 19.95 -17.75
CA VAL A 25 -23.54 20.03 -18.59
C VAL A 25 -22.32 19.71 -17.75
N SER A 26 -21.53 18.73 -18.19
CA SER A 26 -20.28 18.38 -17.53
C SER A 26 -19.29 19.56 -17.56
N LYS A 27 -18.50 19.70 -16.50
CA LYS A 27 -17.47 20.73 -16.45
C LYS A 27 -16.41 20.49 -17.52
N LYS A 28 -15.97 21.55 -18.19
CA LYS A 28 -14.84 21.48 -19.13
C LYS A 28 -13.57 21.08 -18.37
N PRO A 29 -12.70 20.24 -18.97
CA PRO A 29 -11.40 19.95 -18.39
C PRO A 29 -10.60 21.24 -18.24
N HIS A 30 -9.69 21.26 -17.26
CA HIS A 30 -8.80 22.40 -17.04
C HIS A 30 -7.94 22.66 -18.30
N PRO A 31 -7.59 23.90 -18.66
CA PRO A 31 -6.76 24.19 -19.85
C PRO A 31 -5.40 23.46 -19.86
N GLN A 32 -4.89 23.07 -18.69
CA GLN A 32 -3.66 22.29 -18.52
C GLN A 32 -3.92 20.80 -18.26
N PHE A 33 -5.13 20.31 -18.49
CA PHE A 33 -5.43 18.90 -18.39
C PHE A 33 -4.63 18.16 -19.46
N LEU A 34 -3.68 17.34 -19.00
CA LEU A 34 -2.97 16.41 -19.85
C LEU A 34 -3.71 15.08 -19.79
N GLU A 35 -3.99 14.51 -20.96
CA GLU A 35 -4.55 13.18 -21.04
C GLU A 35 -3.64 12.15 -20.35
N PRO A 36 -4.20 11.04 -19.85
CA PRO A 36 -3.39 9.95 -19.33
C PRO A 36 -2.32 9.57 -20.35
N LYS A 37 -1.07 9.42 -19.88
CA LYS A 37 0.01 8.94 -20.73
C LYS A 37 -0.41 7.62 -21.39
N PRO A 38 -0.09 7.40 -22.68
CA PRO A 38 -0.35 6.11 -23.29
C PRO A 38 0.32 5.02 -22.47
N VAL A 39 -0.31 3.85 -22.43
CA VAL A 39 0.23 2.68 -21.72
C VAL A 39 1.60 2.38 -22.33
N GLN A 40 2.65 2.49 -21.51
CA GLN A 40 4.03 2.31 -21.98
C GLN A 40 4.27 0.88 -22.49
N THR A 41 3.49 -0.09 -21.98
CA THR A 41 3.62 -1.51 -22.27
C THR A 41 2.25 -2.15 -22.45
N GLU A 42 1.92 -2.51 -23.69
CA GLU A 42 0.71 -3.27 -23.99
C GLU A 42 0.82 -4.70 -23.48
N VAL A 43 -0.07 -5.08 -22.56
CA VAL A 43 -0.17 -6.46 -22.08
C VAL A 43 -0.90 -7.31 -23.14
N PRO A 44 -0.33 -8.42 -23.64
CA PRO A 44 -0.98 -9.23 -24.65
C PRO A 44 -2.26 -9.88 -24.12
N ILE A 45 -3.21 -10.14 -25.03
CA ILE A 45 -4.53 -10.72 -24.70
C ILE A 45 -4.39 -12.06 -23.97
N SER A 46 -3.41 -12.88 -24.36
CA SER A 46 -3.09 -14.15 -23.71
C SER A 46 -2.73 -13.98 -22.24
N ALA A 47 -1.96 -12.95 -21.90
CA ALA A 47 -1.59 -12.66 -20.51
C ALA A 47 -2.77 -12.08 -19.72
N ARG A 48 -3.62 -11.24 -20.32
CA ARG A 48 -4.83 -10.70 -19.67
C ARG A 48 -5.84 -11.80 -19.33
N ASN A 49 -5.96 -12.81 -20.20
CA ASN A 49 -6.90 -13.92 -20.06
C ASN A 49 -6.29 -15.14 -19.35
N ALA A 50 -5.03 -15.07 -18.93
CA ALA A 50 -4.35 -16.20 -18.29
C ALA A 50 -5.00 -16.51 -16.94
N ILE A 51 -5.43 -17.76 -16.77
CA ILE A 51 -6.00 -18.22 -15.50
C ILE A 51 -4.85 -18.50 -14.52
N PRO A 52 -4.81 -17.84 -13.34
CA PRO A 52 -3.75 -18.07 -12.37
C PRO A 52 -3.86 -19.49 -11.78
N SER A 53 -2.71 -20.11 -11.57
CA SER A 53 -2.61 -21.44 -10.93
C SER A 53 -3.15 -21.42 -9.51
N HIS A 54 -3.54 -22.59 -9.00
CA HIS A 54 -4.08 -22.72 -7.63
C HIS A 54 -3.12 -22.13 -6.59
N ARG A 55 -1.81 -22.39 -6.72
CA ARG A 55 -0.78 -21.84 -5.83
C ARG A 55 -0.76 -20.31 -5.84
N ILE A 56 -0.85 -19.68 -7.01
CA ILE A 56 -0.88 -18.21 -7.12
C ILE A 56 -2.12 -17.66 -6.41
N ARG A 57 -3.28 -18.30 -6.56
CA ARG A 57 -4.51 -17.88 -5.88
C ARG A 57 -4.37 -17.96 -4.35
N VAL A 58 -3.78 -19.04 -3.83
CA VAL A 58 -3.53 -19.20 -2.39
C VAL A 58 -2.57 -18.13 -1.86
N LEU A 59 -1.50 -17.82 -2.60
CA LEU A 59 -0.53 -16.80 -2.20
C LEU A 59 -1.08 -15.37 -2.30
N ALA A 60 -1.97 -15.11 -3.25
CA ALA A 60 -2.63 -13.81 -3.41
C ALA A 60 -3.69 -13.56 -2.33
N ALA A 61 -4.18 -14.61 -1.66
CA ALA A 61 -5.14 -14.46 -0.57
C ALA A 61 -4.47 -13.72 0.62
N PRO A 62 -5.13 -12.70 1.20
CA PRO A 62 -4.59 -12.00 2.35
C PRO A 62 -4.46 -12.94 3.55
N VAL A 63 -3.34 -12.86 4.27
CA VAL A 63 -3.13 -13.66 5.48
C VAL A 63 -4.17 -13.22 6.54
N PRO A 64 -5.04 -14.11 7.04
CA PRO A 64 -6.03 -13.75 8.04
C PRO A 64 -5.31 -13.32 9.32
N ARG A 65 -5.41 -12.04 9.67
CA ARG A 65 -4.96 -11.55 10.97
C ARG A 65 -5.98 -12.00 12.01
N LYS A 66 -5.53 -12.73 13.03
CA LYS A 66 -6.33 -12.97 14.24
C LYS A 66 -6.55 -11.61 14.91
N VAL A 67 -7.70 -10.98 14.67
CA VAL A 67 -8.10 -9.78 15.39
C VAL A 67 -8.42 -10.19 16.82
N THR A 68 -7.44 -10.13 17.72
CA THR A 68 -7.64 -10.29 19.16
C THR A 68 -8.15 -8.99 19.77
N ALA A 69 -9.20 -8.41 19.19
CA ALA A 69 -9.88 -7.27 19.80
C ALA A 69 -11.14 -7.76 20.50
N LYS A 70 -10.98 -8.65 21.50
CA LYS A 70 -11.97 -8.72 22.57
C LYS A 70 -11.70 -7.56 23.52
N LEU A 71 -12.02 -6.35 23.07
CA LEU A 71 -12.31 -5.28 24.02
C LEU A 71 -13.71 -5.59 24.53
N GLU A 72 -13.78 -6.21 25.71
CA GLU A 72 -15.01 -6.31 26.50
C GLU A 72 -15.69 -4.93 26.52
N GLU A 73 -17.00 -4.91 26.37
CA GLU A 73 -17.79 -3.69 26.14
C GLU A 73 -17.55 -2.61 27.21
N PHE A 74 -17.17 -3.03 28.42
CA PHE A 74 -16.75 -2.19 29.53
C PHE A 74 -15.46 -1.38 29.25
N GLN A 75 -14.50 -1.97 28.54
CA GLN A 75 -13.24 -1.30 28.15
C GLN A 75 -13.46 -0.24 27.07
N LYS A 76 -14.45 -0.43 26.18
CA LYS A 76 -14.87 0.62 25.24
C LYS A 76 -15.36 1.84 26.01
N ARG A 77 -16.18 1.65 27.06
CA ARG A 77 -16.74 2.75 27.86
C ARG A 77 -15.69 3.69 28.43
N LYS A 78 -14.62 3.12 28.97
CA LYS A 78 -13.50 3.88 29.55
C LYS A 78 -12.67 4.67 28.52
N LEU A 79 -12.67 4.25 27.25
CA LEU A 79 -11.88 4.92 26.20
C LEU A 79 -12.55 6.20 25.67
N TYR A 80 -13.88 6.29 25.72
CA TYR A 80 -14.64 7.46 25.26
C TYR A 80 -15.19 8.32 26.41
N GLU A 81 -14.90 7.96 27.66
CA GLU A 81 -15.31 8.74 28.82
C GLU A 81 -14.44 10.00 28.95
N ILE A 82 -14.96 11.11 28.44
CA ILE A 82 -14.35 12.43 28.59
C ILE A 82 -14.51 12.84 30.06
N ARG A 83 -13.39 13.00 30.78
CA ARG A 83 -13.40 13.46 32.17
C ARG A 83 -14.09 14.82 32.26
N GLN A 84 -15.00 15.01 33.22
CA GLN A 84 -15.72 16.28 33.38
C GLN A 84 -14.82 17.50 33.61
N ALA A 85 -13.63 17.30 34.19
CA ALA A 85 -12.61 18.34 34.31
C ALA A 85 -12.13 18.86 32.93
N SER A 86 -12.14 18.03 31.89
CA SER A 86 -11.80 18.41 30.51
C SER A 86 -12.94 19.14 29.79
N ILE A 87 -14.18 18.98 30.23
CA ILE A 87 -15.36 19.71 29.71
C ILE A 87 -15.48 21.07 30.41
N SER A 88 -15.08 21.14 31.69
CA SER A 88 -15.21 22.34 32.52
C SER A 88 -14.05 23.33 32.37
N SER A 89 -12.95 22.96 31.69
CA SER A 89 -11.88 23.88 31.36
C SER A 89 -12.35 24.84 30.27
N SER A 90 -12.96 25.96 30.67
CA SER A 90 -13.34 27.07 29.78
C SER A 90 -12.12 27.76 29.14
N THR A 91 -10.91 27.40 29.55
CA THR A 91 -9.66 27.96 29.03
C THR A 91 -9.25 27.23 27.75
N THR A 92 -9.60 27.83 26.62
CA THR A 92 -9.06 27.47 25.31
C THR A 92 -7.53 27.60 25.36
N SER A 93 -6.81 26.53 24.97
CA SER A 93 -5.35 26.63 24.88
C SER A 93 -4.98 27.68 23.84
N ALA A 94 -3.95 28.49 24.09
CA ALA A 94 -3.48 29.53 23.17
C ALA A 94 -3.20 29.00 21.74
N ARG A 95 -2.88 27.71 21.62
CA ARG A 95 -2.70 27.03 20.33
C ARG A 95 -4.04 26.87 19.58
N LEU A 96 -5.12 26.49 20.26
CA LEU A 96 -6.43 26.33 19.63
C LEU A 96 -6.98 27.68 19.14
N GLU A 97 -6.79 28.75 19.90
CA GLU A 97 -7.13 30.12 19.47
C GLU A 97 -6.36 30.50 18.21
N LYS A 98 -5.04 30.22 18.19
CA LYS A 98 -4.20 30.46 17.01
C LYS A 98 -4.60 29.65 15.78
N LEU A 99 -5.15 28.45 15.96
CA LEU A 99 -5.64 27.60 14.87
C LEU A 99 -7.06 27.98 14.41
N GLY A 100 -7.87 28.58 15.28
CA GLY A 100 -9.21 29.08 14.97
C GLY A 100 -9.20 30.37 14.14
N ILE A 101 -8.06 31.08 14.11
CA ILE A 101 -7.87 32.19 13.18
C ILE A 101 -7.86 31.63 11.76
N SER A 102 -8.91 31.94 10.99
CA SER A 102 -8.96 31.60 9.56
C SER A 102 -7.73 32.17 8.88
N LYS A 103 -7.00 31.32 8.15
CA LYS A 103 -5.86 31.77 7.34
C LYS A 103 -6.37 32.87 6.40
N LEU A 104 -5.83 34.09 6.54
CA LEU A 104 -6.11 35.15 5.59
C LEU A 104 -5.81 34.60 4.19
N LEU A 105 -6.82 34.61 3.32
CA LEU A 105 -6.63 34.28 1.92
C LEU A 105 -5.50 35.17 1.42
N LEU A 106 -4.38 34.55 1.02
CA LEU A 106 -3.29 35.29 0.39
C LEU A 106 -3.91 36.12 -0.74
N PRO A 107 -3.63 37.43 -0.83
CA PRO A 107 -3.94 38.16 -2.05
C PRO A 107 -3.24 37.38 -3.17
N THR A 108 -4.06 36.95 -4.13
CA THR A 108 -3.71 36.23 -5.36
C THR A 108 -2.21 36.04 -5.52
N ARG A 109 -1.72 34.81 -5.32
CA ARG A 109 -0.40 34.40 -5.78
C ARG A 109 -0.39 34.58 -7.31
N THR A 110 -0.06 35.78 -7.76
CA THR A 110 0.37 36.03 -9.12
C THR A 110 1.47 35.02 -9.39
N SER A 111 1.26 34.17 -10.39
CA SER A 111 2.25 33.24 -10.90
C SER A 111 3.46 34.03 -11.39
N GLN A 112 4.33 34.43 -10.46
CA GLN A 112 5.65 34.91 -10.78
C GLN A 112 6.43 33.70 -11.29
N LEU A 113 6.42 33.63 -12.62
CA LEU A 113 7.46 33.13 -13.51
C LEU A 113 8.50 32.21 -12.85
N ILE A 114 8.48 30.97 -13.34
CA ILE A 114 9.53 29.97 -13.13
C ILE A 114 10.85 30.57 -13.62
N TYR A 115 11.68 31.08 -12.73
CA TYR A 115 13.09 31.25 -13.01
C TYR A 115 13.76 29.86 -12.94
N PRO A 116 14.68 29.52 -13.85
CA PRO A 116 15.43 28.27 -13.76
C PRO A 116 16.27 28.32 -12.47
N LEU A 117 15.91 27.49 -11.50
CA LEU A 117 16.75 27.25 -10.33
C LEU A 117 18.04 26.58 -10.82
N PRO A 118 19.23 27.05 -10.39
CA PRO A 118 20.48 26.42 -10.79
C PRO A 118 20.47 24.95 -10.35
N LEU A 119 20.85 24.05 -11.27
CA LEU A 119 21.02 22.63 -11.00
C LEU A 119 22.02 22.47 -9.85
N LYS A 120 21.52 22.16 -8.65
CA LYS A 120 22.36 21.91 -7.50
C LYS A 120 23.10 20.60 -7.73
N THR A 121 24.43 20.65 -7.71
CA THR A 121 25.28 19.45 -7.75
C THR A 121 24.90 18.53 -6.59
N ALA A 122 24.69 17.26 -6.87
CA ALA A 122 24.28 16.29 -5.85
C ALA A 122 25.32 16.23 -4.72
N SER A 123 24.86 16.19 -3.46
CA SER A 123 25.75 16.06 -2.31
C SER A 123 26.54 14.75 -2.34
N SER A 124 27.72 14.70 -1.72
CA SER A 124 28.56 13.49 -1.64
C SER A 124 27.78 12.27 -1.15
N ARG A 125 26.90 12.47 -0.16
CA ARG A 125 25.99 11.46 0.39
C ARG A 125 25.10 10.80 -0.67
N VAL A 126 24.58 11.58 -1.61
CA VAL A 126 23.71 11.05 -2.68
C VAL A 126 24.52 10.16 -3.62
N GLY A 127 25.79 10.49 -3.89
CA GLY A 127 26.70 9.64 -4.65
C GLY A 127 27.05 8.34 -3.93
N GLU A 128 27.30 8.40 -2.61
CA GLU A 128 27.51 7.19 -1.79
C GLU A 128 26.29 6.27 -1.80
N LEU A 129 25.10 6.86 -1.67
CA LEU A 129 23.83 6.11 -1.66
C LEU A 129 23.48 5.54 -3.04
N SER A 130 23.96 6.13 -4.13
CA SER A 130 23.74 5.59 -5.48
C SER A 130 24.69 4.46 -5.84
N ALA A 131 25.77 4.24 -5.08
CA ALA A 131 26.69 3.16 -5.33
C ALA A 131 26.03 1.81 -4.94
N PRO A 132 25.95 0.82 -5.86
CA PRO A 132 25.40 -0.48 -5.52
C PRO A 132 26.29 -1.17 -4.47
N PRO A 133 25.71 -1.89 -3.50
CA PRO A 133 26.48 -2.63 -2.52
C PRO A 133 27.34 -3.69 -3.22
N SER A 134 28.66 -3.61 -3.04
CA SER A 134 29.59 -4.61 -3.55
C SER A 134 29.35 -5.96 -2.88
N ARG A 135 28.72 -6.89 -3.61
CA ARG A 135 28.57 -8.27 -3.16
C ARG A 135 29.88 -9.00 -3.41
N ARG A 136 30.51 -9.49 -2.34
CA ARG A 136 31.63 -10.44 -2.45
C ARG A 136 31.11 -11.69 -3.17
N PHE A 137 31.73 -12.03 -4.29
CA PHE A 137 31.41 -13.26 -5.00
C PHE A 137 32.01 -14.45 -4.23
N VAL A 138 31.18 -15.10 -3.42
CA VAL A 138 31.55 -16.35 -2.77
C VAL A 138 31.39 -17.45 -3.82
N LYS A 139 32.51 -17.96 -4.35
CA LYS A 139 32.51 -19.19 -5.15
C LYS A 139 32.24 -20.36 -4.21
N GLU A 140 30.97 -20.68 -3.96
CA GLU A 140 30.63 -21.98 -3.41
C GLU A 140 30.83 -23.03 -4.50
N THR A 141 31.94 -23.76 -4.44
CA THR A 141 32.10 -24.99 -5.22
C THR A 141 31.01 -25.97 -4.77
N HIS A 142 30.19 -26.41 -5.73
CA HIS A 142 29.08 -27.31 -5.46
C HIS A 142 29.61 -28.68 -5.03
N ASN A 143 29.62 -28.94 -3.73
CA ASN A 143 29.88 -30.26 -3.18
C ASN A 143 28.52 -30.90 -2.83
N PRO A 144 28.08 -31.94 -3.57
CA PRO A 144 26.78 -32.58 -3.34
C PRO A 144 26.69 -33.30 -1.98
N PHE A 145 27.82 -33.52 -1.30
CA PHE A 145 27.90 -34.12 0.03
C PHE A 145 28.09 -33.09 1.16
N LYS A 146 28.05 -31.78 0.86
CA LYS A 146 28.19 -30.73 1.88
C LYS A 146 26.93 -30.65 2.73
N VAL A 147 27.06 -31.08 3.99
CA VAL A 147 26.00 -30.95 4.99
C VAL A 147 26.05 -29.56 5.65
N SER A 148 24.90 -29.04 6.11
CA SER A 148 24.82 -27.74 6.78
C SER A 148 25.70 -27.70 8.05
N PRO A 149 26.32 -26.55 8.41
CA PRO A 149 27.22 -26.46 9.57
C PRO A 149 26.52 -26.84 10.88
N THR A 150 25.23 -26.51 11.03
CA THR A 150 24.42 -26.88 12.19
C THR A 150 24.26 -28.39 12.34
N THR A 151 24.32 -29.14 11.23
CA THR A 151 24.16 -30.60 11.21
C THR A 151 25.49 -31.33 11.46
N GLN A 152 26.64 -30.66 11.39
CA GLN A 152 27.96 -31.31 11.55
C GLN A 152 28.17 -31.89 12.95
N HIS A 153 27.46 -31.38 13.95
CA HIS A 153 27.53 -31.85 15.34
C HIS A 153 26.51 -32.97 15.65
N VAL A 154 25.67 -33.35 14.69
CA VAL A 154 24.65 -34.38 14.90
C VAL A 154 25.29 -35.76 14.80
N VAL A 155 25.17 -36.54 15.88
CA VAL A 155 25.67 -37.91 15.95
C VAL A 155 24.61 -38.87 15.40
N ALA A 156 25.01 -39.75 14.48
CA ALA A 156 24.13 -40.78 13.92
C ALA A 156 23.72 -41.84 14.96
N SER A 157 22.54 -42.43 14.80
CA SER A 157 22.05 -43.51 15.67
C SER A 157 22.97 -44.74 15.60
N GLU A 158 22.95 -45.57 16.65
CA GLU A 158 23.81 -46.76 16.76
C GLU A 158 23.60 -47.72 15.59
N ARG A 159 22.34 -48.00 15.23
CA ARG A 159 22.00 -48.83 14.08
C ARG A 159 22.59 -48.30 12.76
N LEU A 160 22.55 -46.98 12.54
CA LEU A 160 23.15 -46.39 11.33
C LEU A 160 24.67 -46.52 11.33
N ARG A 161 25.32 -46.38 12.49
CA ARG A 161 26.76 -46.62 12.65
C ARG A 161 27.14 -48.07 12.36
N GLU A 162 26.32 -49.03 12.79
CA GLU A 162 26.55 -50.46 12.51
C GLU A 162 26.41 -50.78 11.02
N LEU A 163 25.34 -50.28 10.38
CA LEU A 163 25.09 -50.50 8.96
C LEU A 163 26.12 -49.82 8.05
N ALA A 164 26.74 -48.74 8.52
CA ALA A 164 27.78 -48.03 7.79
C ALA A 164 29.15 -48.73 7.82
N LYS A 165 29.34 -49.78 8.62
CA LYS A 165 30.59 -50.56 8.61
C LYS A 165 30.72 -51.27 7.25
N PRO A 166 31.90 -51.25 6.62
CA PRO A 166 32.11 -51.96 5.36
C PRO A 166 31.92 -53.46 5.59
N LYS A 167 31.30 -54.15 4.62
CA LYS A 167 31.18 -55.61 4.66
C LYS A 167 32.58 -56.21 4.50
N SER A 168 33.08 -56.86 5.56
CA SER A 168 34.30 -57.65 5.50
C SER A 168 34.02 -58.91 4.69
N HIS A 169 34.41 -58.91 3.42
CA HIS A 169 34.52 -60.14 2.66
C HIS A 169 35.79 -60.86 3.11
N HIS A 170 35.65 -62.00 3.79
CA HIS A 170 36.78 -62.90 4.03
C HIS A 170 37.16 -63.51 2.68
N LEU A 171 38.36 -63.20 2.22
CA LEU A 171 39.02 -63.83 1.07
C LEU A 171 39.53 -65.22 1.44
#